data_AF-A0A2D6XJB3-F1
#
_entry.id   AF-A0A2D6XJB3-F1
#
_cell.length_a   1.000
_cell.length_b   1.000
_cell.length_c   1.000
_cell.angle_alpha   90.00
_cell.angle_beta   90.00
_cell.angle_gamma   90.00
#
_symmetry.space_group_name_H-M   'P 1'
#
loop_
_entity.id
_entity.type
_entity.pdbx_description
1 polymer ?
#
loop_
_entity_poly.entity_id
_entity_poly.type
_entity_poly.pdbx_seq_one_letter_code
_entity_poly.pdbx_strand_id
1 'polypeptide(L)'
;MYDEIIRLYEEAESKGFNVGEAIYTQSFFFADHGLLIDEDCQDRITEYKFCKQFNCPPYPSLKETPPNIIDDFLIIEEEVNNCMAKKQREKSNA
;
A
#
# COMPACT_ATOMS: atom_id res chain seq x y z
N MET A 1 -14.65 -3.70 16.96
CA MET A 1 -13.41 -3.71 16.14
C MET A 1 -13.17 -2.32 15.56
N TYR A 2 -14.15 -1.72 14.88
CA TYR A 2 -14.12 -0.30 14.53
C TYR A 2 -14.01 0.63 15.76
N ASP A 3 -14.59 0.25 16.91
CA ASP A 3 -14.52 1.04 18.14
C ASP A 3 -13.09 1.31 18.62
N GLU A 4 -12.17 0.38 18.35
CA GLU A 4 -10.78 0.51 18.77
C GLU A 4 -9.99 1.43 17.83
N ILE A 5 -10.26 1.35 16.52
CA ILE A 5 -9.71 2.30 15.54
C ILE A 5 -10.21 3.73 15.82
N ILE A 6 -11.49 3.87 16.17
CA ILE A 6 -12.09 5.16 16.54
C ILE A 6 -11.44 5.72 17.80
N ARG A 7 -11.20 4.89 18.82
CA ARG A 7 -10.47 5.33 20.03
C ARG A 7 -9.04 5.79 19.73
N LEU A 8 -8.33 5.05 18.88
CA LEU A 8 -6.97 5.43 18.44
C LEU A 8 -6.98 6.77 17.69
N TYR A 9 -7.99 6.99 16.85
CA TYR A 9 -8.20 8.27 16.15
C TYR A 9 -8.41 9.41 17.15
N GLU A 10 -9.36 9.29 18.08
CA GLU A 10 -9.70 10.32 19.06
C GLU A 10 -8.50 10.63 19.98
N GLU A 11 -7.75 9.61 20.37
CA GLU A 11 -6.53 9.77 21.16
C GLU A 11 -5.43 10.51 20.39
N ALA A 12 -5.20 10.13 19.12
CA ALA A 12 -4.20 10.79 18.28
C ALA A 12 -4.54 12.26 18.02
N GLU A 13 -5.81 12.56 17.72
CA GLU A 13 -6.30 13.91 17.50
C GLU A 13 -6.19 14.77 18.77
N SER A 14 -6.64 14.25 19.92
CA SER A 14 -6.58 14.97 21.19
C SER A 14 -5.16 15.27 21.68
N LYS A 15 -4.20 14.38 21.37
CA LYS A 15 -2.79 14.54 21.73
C LYS A 15 -1.95 15.28 20.67
N GLY A 16 -2.55 15.63 19.54
CA GLY A 16 -1.88 16.37 18.45
C GLY A 16 -0.86 15.53 17.67
N PHE A 17 -1.02 14.21 17.63
CA PHE A 17 -0.18 13.33 16.81
C PHE A 17 -0.65 13.30 15.35
N ASN A 18 0.24 12.87 14.45
CA ASN A 18 -0.18 12.52 13.10
C ASN A 18 -1.13 11.31 13.19
N VAL A 19 -2.41 11.56 12.88
CA VAL A 19 -3.49 10.58 13.01
C VAL A 19 -3.22 9.32 12.18
N GLY A 20 -2.78 9.50 10.93
CA GLY A 20 -2.51 8.37 10.03
C GLY A 20 -1.37 7.49 10.55
N GLU A 21 -0.27 8.11 10.99
CA GLU A 21 0.86 7.38 11.57
C GLU A 21 0.48 6.69 12.88
N ALA A 22 -0.24 7.37 13.78
CA ALA A 22 -0.67 6.81 15.06
C ALA A 22 -1.58 5.60 14.87
N ILE A 23 -2.59 5.71 14.00
CA ILE A 23 -3.51 4.61 13.68
C ILE A 23 -2.76 3.46 13.02
N TYR A 24 -1.93 3.74 12.00
CA TYR A 24 -1.17 2.70 11.31
C TYR A 24 -0.27 1.93 12.28
N THR A 25 0.49 2.61 13.11
CA THR A 25 1.48 1.98 14.01
C THR A 25 0.82 1.22 15.17
N GLN A 26 -0.27 1.75 15.73
CA GLN A 26 -0.93 1.17 16.90
C GLN A 26 -1.97 0.11 16.54
N SER A 27 -2.57 0.20 15.35
CA SER A 27 -3.58 -0.77 14.90
C SER A 27 -3.09 -2.22 14.96
N PHE A 28 -1.80 -2.46 14.66
CA PHE A 28 -1.19 -3.78 14.73
C PHE A 28 -1.36 -4.50 16.08
N PHE A 29 -1.55 -3.76 17.18
CA PHE A 29 -1.67 -4.33 18.51
C PHE A 29 -3.12 -4.58 18.95
N PHE A 30 -4.09 -3.88 18.34
CA PHE A 30 -5.45 -3.78 18.89
C PHE A 30 -6.58 -3.97 17.86
N ALA A 31 -6.27 -3.95 16.55
CA ALA A 31 -7.23 -4.08 15.47
C ALA A 31 -6.71 -5.01 14.35
N ASP A 32 -7.62 -5.54 13.55
CA ASP A 32 -7.25 -6.21 12.31
C ASP A 32 -6.69 -5.17 11.33
N HIS A 33 -5.42 -5.32 10.97
CA HIS A 33 -4.74 -4.41 10.06
C HIS A 33 -5.33 -4.44 8.63
N GLY A 34 -6.01 -5.53 8.27
CA GLY A 34 -6.78 -5.63 7.03
C GLY A 34 -7.86 -4.55 6.91
N LEU A 35 -8.34 -3.99 8.04
CA LEU A 35 -9.30 -2.88 8.03
C LEU A 35 -8.71 -1.53 7.61
N LEU A 36 -7.39 -1.39 7.62
CA LEU A 36 -6.70 -0.15 7.19
C LEU A 36 -6.17 -0.24 5.77
N ILE A 37 -6.25 -1.43 5.17
CA ILE A 37 -5.74 -1.71 3.85
C ILE A 37 -6.92 -1.67 2.88
N ASP A 38 -6.81 -0.82 1.86
CA ASP A 38 -7.80 -0.75 0.79
C ASP A 38 -7.73 -2.00 -0.10
N GLU A 39 -8.86 -2.72 -0.21
CA GLU A 39 -8.95 -4.00 -0.94
C GLU A 39 -8.68 -3.82 -2.43
N ASP A 40 -9.25 -2.78 -3.06
CA ASP A 40 -9.04 -2.48 -4.48
C ASP A 40 -7.55 -2.20 -4.78
N CYS A 41 -6.86 -1.50 -3.87
CA CYS A 41 -5.42 -1.29 -3.97
C CYS A 41 -4.63 -2.60 -3.86
N GLN A 42 -5.01 -3.52 -2.97
CA GLN A 42 -4.35 -4.83 -2.86
C GLN A 42 -4.57 -5.69 -4.09
N ASP A 43 -5.78 -5.67 -4.64
CA ASP A 43 -6.10 -6.38 -5.87
C ASP A 43 -5.28 -5.84 -7.04
N ARG A 44 -5.18 -4.50 -7.17
CA ARG A 44 -4.34 -3.84 -8.18
C ARG A 44 -2.86 -4.22 -8.05
N ILE A 45 -2.32 -4.24 -6.82
CA ILE A 45 -0.93 -4.66 -6.55
C ILE A 45 -0.73 -6.13 -6.93
N THR A 46 -1.71 -6.98 -6.65
CA THR A 46 -1.67 -8.42 -6.96
C THR A 46 -1.70 -8.65 -8.46
N GLU A 47 -2.57 -7.95 -9.18
CA GLU A 47 -2.66 -7.96 -10.64
C GLU A 47 -1.33 -7.54 -11.29
N TYR A 48 -0.74 -6.43 -10.82
CA TYR A 48 0.58 -5.98 -11.26
C TYR A 48 1.65 -7.05 -11.05
N LYS A 49 1.71 -7.66 -9.85
CA LYS A 49 2.69 -8.71 -9.54
C LYS A 49 2.54 -9.91 -10.46
N PHE A 50 1.32 -10.35 -10.70
CA PHE A 50 1.03 -11.45 -11.62
C PHE A 50 1.52 -11.14 -13.04
N CYS A 51 1.13 -9.96 -13.55
CA CYS A 51 1.53 -9.50 -14.89
C CYS A 51 3.05 -9.47 -15.03
N LYS A 52 3.76 -8.92 -14.04
CA LYS A 52 5.22 -8.82 -14.04
C LYS A 52 5.89 -10.19 -13.94
N GLN A 53 5.41 -11.07 -13.06
CA GLN A 53 6.02 -12.39 -12.82
C GLN A 53 5.87 -13.33 -14.03
N PHE A 54 4.70 -13.33 -14.66
CA PHE A 54 4.42 -14.20 -15.81
C PHE A 54 4.65 -13.51 -17.16
N ASN A 55 5.14 -12.26 -17.15
CA ASN A 55 5.36 -11.44 -18.33
C ASN A 55 4.12 -11.41 -19.26
N CYS A 56 2.95 -11.21 -18.66
CA CYS A 56 1.67 -11.14 -19.37
C CYS A 56 1.07 -9.74 -19.21
N PRO A 57 0.40 -9.23 -20.26
CA PRO A 57 -0.25 -7.94 -20.17
C PRO A 57 -1.55 -8.05 -19.32
N PRO A 58 -1.93 -6.97 -18.60
CA PRO A 58 -3.17 -6.97 -17.80
C PRO A 58 -4.43 -7.05 -18.68
N TYR A 59 -4.35 -6.58 -19.92
CA TYR A 59 -5.43 -6.60 -20.91
C TYR A 59 -4.91 -7.10 -22.26
N PRO A 60 -5.78 -7.63 -23.15
CA PRO A 60 -5.35 -8.19 -24.43
C PRO A 60 -4.64 -7.19 -25.35
N SER A 61 -4.95 -5.91 -25.24
CA SER A 61 -4.29 -4.84 -25.99
C SER A 61 -4.22 -3.53 -25.22
N LEU A 62 -3.30 -2.65 -25.63
CA LEU A 62 -3.17 -1.31 -25.05
C LEU A 62 -4.43 -0.46 -25.22
N LYS A 63 -5.18 -0.66 -26.31
CA LYS A 63 -6.44 0.07 -26.55
C LYS A 63 -7.55 -0.35 -25.59
N GLU A 64 -7.49 -1.58 -25.11
CA GLU A 64 -8.45 -2.15 -24.16
C GLU A 64 -8.01 -1.94 -22.72
N THR A 65 -6.78 -1.48 -22.49
CA THR A 65 -6.27 -1.19 -21.15
C THR A 65 -6.86 0.14 -20.66
N PRO A 66 -7.62 0.15 -19.56
CA PRO A 66 -8.12 1.40 -19.00
C PRO A 66 -6.95 2.30 -18.55
N PRO A 67 -7.00 3.63 -18.78
CA PRO A 67 -5.88 4.53 -18.49
C PRO A 67 -5.41 4.49 -17.03
N ASN A 68 -6.34 4.38 -16.08
CA ASN A 68 -6.03 4.31 -14.65
C ASN A 68 -5.20 3.08 -14.29
N ILE A 69 -5.34 1.95 -15.01
CA ILE A 69 -4.53 0.75 -14.75
C ILE A 69 -3.05 1.02 -15.08
N ILE A 70 -2.80 1.75 -16.16
CA ILE A 70 -1.45 2.10 -16.59
C ILE A 70 -0.80 2.98 -15.53
N ASP A 71 -1.51 4.02 -15.11
CA ASP A 71 -1.04 4.94 -14.07
C ASP A 71 -0.77 4.19 -12.75
N ASP A 72 -1.72 3.35 -12.31
CA ASP A 72 -1.57 2.52 -11.11
C ASP A 72 -0.33 1.61 -11.19
N PHE A 73 -0.13 0.94 -12.33
CA PHE A 73 1.03 0.04 -12.54
C PHE A 73 2.36 0.81 -12.52
N LEU A 74 2.39 2.03 -13.06
CA LEU A 74 3.58 2.89 -13.02
C LEU A 74 3.89 3.35 -11.60
N ILE A 75 2.87 3.76 -10.83
CA ILE A 75 3.02 4.14 -9.42
C ILE A 75 3.56 2.96 -8.60
N ILE A 76 3.00 1.76 -8.81
CA ILE A 76 3.44 0.55 -8.10
C ILE A 76 4.90 0.22 -8.46
N GLU A 77 5.27 0.26 -9.74
CA GLU A 77 6.65 0.01 -10.18
C GLU A 77 7.63 1.01 -9.57
N GLU A 78 7.29 2.30 -9.55
CA GLU A 78 8.11 3.34 -8.92
C GLU A 78 8.33 3.06 -7.43
N GLU A 79 7.27 2.75 -6.69
CA GLU A 79 7.36 2.52 -5.25
C GLU A 79 8.12 1.22 -4.91
N VAL A 80 7.94 0.17 -5.71
CA VAL A 80 8.75 -1.06 -5.58
C VAL A 80 10.23 -0.76 -5.76
N ASN A 81 10.59 0.05 -6.76
CA ASN A 81 11.98 0.46 -7.00
C ASN A 81 12.53 1.31 -5.84
N ASN A 82 11.75 2.24 -5.32
CA ASN A 82 12.11 3.05 -4.15
C ASN A 82 12.38 2.18 -2.91
N CYS A 83 11.47 1.24 -2.63
CA CYS A 83 11.62 0.28 -1.54
C CYS A 83 12.88 -0.59 -1.68
N MET A 84 13.16 -1.07 -2.89
CA MET A 84 14.35 -1.88 -3.18
C MET A 84 15.64 -1.07 -3.03
N ALA A 85 15.67 0.17 -3.54
CA ALA A 85 16.80 1.07 -3.40
C ALA A 85 17.07 1.41 -1.93
N LYS A 86 16.02 1.65 -1.13
CA LYS A 86 16.14 1.88 0.32
C LYS A 86 16.76 0.68 1.03
N LYS A 87 16.25 -0.53 0.77
CA LYS A 87 16.81 -1.78 1.34
C LYS A 87 18.27 -2.00 0.96
N GLN A 88 18.67 -1.63 -0.25
CA GLN A 88 20.08 -1.73 -0.68
C GLN A 88 20.96 -0.74 0.10
N ARG A 89 20.53 0.51 0.27
CA ARG A 89 21.27 1.53 1.06
C ARG A 89 21.42 1.10 2.52
N GLU A 90 20.39 0.53 3.12
CA GLU A 90 20.43 0.03 4.50
C GLU A 90 21.43 -1.13 4.65
N LYS A 91 21.52 -2.03 3.67
CA LYS A 91 22.53 -3.11 3.65
C LYS A 91 23.96 -2.62 3.43
N SER A 92 24.15 -1.52 2.69
CA SER A 92 25.48 -0.94 2.45
C SER A 92 26.00 -0.13 3.64
N ASN A 93 25.11 0.30 4.55
CA ASN A 93 25.44 1.09 5.73
C ASN A 93 25.54 0.25 7.03
N ALA A 94 25.30 -1.06 6.95
CA ALA A 94 25.42 -2.02 8.05
C ALA A 94 26.74 -2.79 7.95
#